data_AF-A0A4Q3B8Q2-F1
#
_entry.id   AF-A0A4Q3B8Q2-F1
#
_cell.length_a   1.000
_cell.length_b   1.000
_cell.length_c   1.000
_cell.angle_alpha   90.00
_cell.angle_beta   90.00
_cell.angle_gamma   90.00
#
_symmetry.space_group_name_H-M   'P 1'
#
loop_
_entity.id
_entity.type
_entity.pdbx_description
1 polymer ?
#
loop_
_entity_poly.entity_id
_entity_poly.type
_entity_poly.pdbx_seq_one_letter_code
_entity_poly.pdbx_strand_id
1 'polypeptide(L)' 'MRWHVVTTRHEKEECCMALGLIPMYNHSYQSNSDYYMDFDEQMMIIKTVRNIEAGEEITINYNGDWDNGKKLWFDAE' A
#
# COMPACT_ATOMS: atom_id res chain seq x y z
N MET A 1 -5.33 -5.60 -7.61
CA MET A 1 -6.60 -4.85 -7.39
C MET A 1 -6.35 -3.37 -7.66
N ARG A 2 -7.33 -2.59 -8.14
CA ARG A 2 -7.19 -1.15 -8.44
C ARG A 2 -8.29 -0.35 -7.75
N TRP A 3 -7.95 0.78 -7.16
CA TRP A 3 -8.87 1.64 -6.40
C TRP A 3 -8.63 3.10 -6.73
N HIS A 4 -9.69 3.90 -6.84
CA HIS A 4 -9.57 5.34 -6.99
C HIS A 4 -9.14 5.99 -5.67
N VAL A 5 -8.39 7.07 -5.75
CA VAL A 5 -7.88 7.82 -4.60
C VAL A 5 -8.21 9.30 -4.70
N VAL A 6 -8.12 10.01 -3.58
CA VAL A 6 -8.10 11.47 -3.58
C VAL A 6 -6.65 11.92 -3.61
N THR A 7 -6.27 12.77 -4.57
CA THR A 7 -4.90 13.27 -4.71
C THR A 7 -4.81 14.76 -4.40
N THR A 8 -3.71 15.19 -3.79
CA THR A 8 -3.31 16.61 -3.70
C THR A 8 -1.90 16.76 -4.27
N ARG A 9 -1.63 17.91 -4.88
CA ARG A 9 -0.33 18.24 -5.49
C ARG A 9 0.10 19.63 -5.09
N HIS A 10 1.27 19.74 -4.46
CA HIS A 10 1.89 21.02 -4.11
C HIS A 10 3.34 21.04 -4.60
N GLU A 11 3.64 21.93 -5.55
CA GLU A 11 4.95 22.07 -6.19
C GLU A 11 5.57 20.74 -6.68
N LYS A 12 6.37 20.09 -5.83
CA LYS A 12 7.11 18.84 -6.09
C LYS A 12 6.67 17.66 -5.23
N GLU A 13 5.63 17.85 -4.41
CA GLU A 13 5.09 16.82 -3.53
C GLU A 13 3.69 16.41 -4.02
N GLU A 14 3.51 15.11 -4.17
CA GLU A 14 2.25 14.47 -4.48
C GLU A 14 1.83 13.61 -3.30
N CYS A 15 0.61 13.80 -2.84
CA CYS A 15 0.01 13.02 -1.77
C CYS A 15 -1.28 12.41 -2.28
N CYS A 16 -1.58 11.19 -1.84
CA CYS A 16 -2.88 10.59 -2.07
C CYS A 16 -3.41 9.93 -0.81
N MET A 17 -4.73 9.96 -0.67
CA MET A 17 -5.45 9.21 0.34
C MET A 17 -6.13 8.03 -0.34
N ALA A 18 -5.67 6.82 0.01
CA ALA A 18 -6.32 5.59 -0.40
C ALA A 18 -7.78 5.55 0.08
N LEU A 19 -8.69 5.13 -0.81
CA LEU A 19 -10.09 4.89 -0.47
C LEU A 19 -10.42 3.39 -0.62
N GLY A 20 -11.67 3.02 -0.31
CA GLY A 20 -12.13 1.64 -0.43
C GLY A 20 -11.49 0.73 0.61
N LEU A 21 -10.99 -0.43 0.17
CA LEU A 21 -10.42 -1.43 1.08
C LEU A 21 -8.94 -1.21 1.44
N ILE A 22 -8.21 -0.39 0.68
CA ILE A 22 -6.77 -0.22 0.90
C ILE A 22 -6.44 0.27 2.34
N PRO A 23 -7.17 1.23 2.93
CA PRO A 23 -6.91 1.66 4.31
C PRO A 23 -7.13 0.59 5.38
N MET A 24 -7.70 -0.57 5.00
CA MET A 24 -7.92 -1.70 5.90
C MET A 24 -6.79 -2.73 5.86
N TYR A 25 -5.82 -2.61 4.95
CA TYR A 25 -4.72 -3.57 4.84
C TYR A 25 -3.65 -3.26 5.86
N ASN A 26 -3.36 -4.24 6.72
CA ASN A 26 -2.40 -4.07 7.79
C ASN A 26 -0.94 -4.12 7.29
N HIS A 27 -0.05 -3.67 8.17
CA HIS A 27 1.38 -3.71 7.93
C HIS A 27 1.94 -5.12 8.06
N SER A 28 2.92 -5.46 7.23
CA SER A 28 3.92 -6.49 7.51
C SER A 28 5.25 -6.13 6.86
N TYR A 29 6.37 -6.39 7.55
CA TYR A 29 7.73 -6.21 6.99
C TYR A 29 8.08 -7.20 5.88
N GLN A 30 7.36 -8.33 5.81
CA GLN A 30 7.41 -9.28 4.69
C GLN A 30 5.99 -9.44 4.14
N SER A 31 5.44 -8.37 3.59
CA SER A 31 4.06 -8.38 3.12
C SER A 31 3.88 -9.28 1.91
N ASN A 32 2.67 -9.82 1.73
CA ASN A 32 2.34 -10.63 0.57
C ASN A 32 1.83 -9.80 -0.63
N SER A 33 1.72 -8.49 -0.46
CA SER A 33 1.39 -7.52 -1.50
C SER A 33 2.20 -6.22 -1.41
N ASP A 34 2.41 -5.60 -2.57
CA ASP A 34 2.89 -4.23 -2.76
C ASP A 34 1.73 -3.28 -3.07
N TYR A 35 1.94 -1.98 -2.82
CA TYR A 35 1.09 -0.92 -3.35
C TYR A 35 1.85 0.01 -4.32
N TYR A 36 1.15 0.49 -5.33
CA TYR A 36 1.65 1.44 -6.31
C TYR A 36 0.69 2.62 -6.43
N MET A 37 1.22 3.83 -6.49
CA MET A 37 0.45 5.05 -6.66
C MET A 37 0.60 5.55 -8.10
N ASP A 38 -0.53 5.72 -8.77
CA ASP A 38 -0.64 6.34 -10.08
C ASP A 38 -1.38 7.66 -9.91
N PHE A 39 -0.62 8.75 -9.83
CA PHE A 39 -1.17 10.09 -9.57
C PHE A 39 -1.89 10.67 -10.79
N ASP A 40 -1.45 10.34 -12.00
CA ASP A 40 -2.05 10.82 -13.24
C ASP A 40 -3.46 10.22 -13.41
N GLU A 41 -3.60 8.93 -13.12
CA GLU A 41 -4.88 8.23 -13.17
C GLU A 41 -5.67 8.30 -11.85
N GLN A 42 -5.13 8.95 -10.82
CA GLN A 42 -5.70 9.01 -9.47
C GLN A 42 -6.10 7.63 -8.92
N MET A 43 -5.18 6.66 -9.07
CA MET A 43 -5.38 5.28 -8.67
C MET A 43 -4.31 4.79 -7.71
N MET A 44 -4.68 3.84 -6.86
CA MET A 44 -3.74 2.98 -6.16
C MET A 44 -3.98 1.52 -6.52
N ILE A 45 -2.89 0.80 -6.75
CA ILE A 45 -2.89 -0.57 -7.24
C ILE A 45 -2.24 -1.45 -6.18
N ILE A 46 -2.93 -2.50 -5.77
CA ILE A 46 -2.38 -3.55 -4.90
C ILE A 46 -2.02 -4.75 -5.77
N LYS A 47 -0.76 -5.20 -5.71
CA LYS A 47 -0.25 -6.33 -6.47
C LYS A 47 0.38 -7.34 -5.53
N THR A 48 -0.04 -8.60 -5.65
CA THR A 48 0.54 -9.68 -4.84
C THR A 48 1.96 -9.98 -5.32
N VAL A 49 2.88 -10.21 -4.39
CA VAL A 49 4.28 -10.56 -4.70
C VAL A 49 4.49 -12.07 -4.75
N ARG A 50 3.54 -12.82 -4.18
CA ARG A 50 3.44 -14.28 -4.24
C ARG A 50 1.97 -14.70 -4.33
N ASN A 51 1.75 -16.01 -4.46
CA ASN A 51 0.41 -16.58 -4.31
C ASN A 51 -0.06 -16.39 -2.85
N ILE A 52 -1.35 -16.09 -2.70
CA ILE A 52 -2.03 -15.90 -1.41
C ILE A 52 -3.13 -16.96 -1.33
N GLU A 53 -3.16 -17.71 -0.24
CA GLU A 53 -4.15 -18.77 -0.04
C GLU A 53 -5.50 -18.20 0.43
N ALA A 54 -6.58 -18.94 0.23
CA ALA A 54 -7.90 -18.53 0.69
C ALA A 54 -7.91 -18.47 2.23
N GLY A 55 -8.26 -17.30 2.78
CA GLY A 55 -8.26 -17.05 4.23
C GLY A 55 -6.95 -16.51 4.79
N GLU A 56 -5.89 -16.41 3.97
CA GLU A 56 -4.67 -15.69 4.33
C GLU A 56 -4.94 -14.18 4.32
N GLU A 57 -4.46 -13.47 5.35
CA GLU A 57 -4.58 -12.01 5.41
C GLU A 57 -3.75 -11.34 4.32
N ILE A 58 -4.30 -10.32 3.66
CA ILE A 58 -3.55 -9.47 2.74
C ILE A 58 -2.90 -8.34 3.54
N THR A 59 -1.58 -8.26 3.49
CA THR A 59 -0.80 -7.20 4.15
C THR A 59 -0.02 -6.39 3.12
N ILE A 60 0.36 -5.17 3.50
CA ILE A 60 1.24 -4.29 2.73
C ILE A 60 2.39 -3.78 3.61
N ASN A 61 3.52 -3.45 3.02
CA ASN A 61 4.59 -2.80 3.75
C ASN A 61 4.40 -1.28 3.70
N TYR A 62 4.23 -0.60 4.83
CA TYR A 62 3.96 0.85 4.86
C TYR A 62 5.17 1.68 4.39
N ASN A 63 6.36 1.07 4.31
CA ASN A 63 7.56 1.71 3.75
C ASN A 63 7.67 1.60 2.22
N GLY A 64 6.64 1.08 1.54
CA GLY A 64 6.62 0.90 0.09
C GLY A 64 6.83 -0.56 -0.30
N ASP A 65 8.09 -0.94 -0.57
CA ASP A 65 8.43 -2.30 -1.03
C ASP A 65 8.10 -3.37 0.02
N TRP A 66 7.53 -4.49 -0.41
CA TRP A 66 7.02 -5.56 0.45
C TRP A 66 8.03 -6.11 1.48
N ASP A 67 9.33 -6.09 1.17
CA ASP A 67 10.43 -6.62 2.00
C ASP A 67 11.27 -5.51 2.68
N ASN A 68 10.79 -4.27 2.65
CA ASN A 68 11.51 -3.15 3.24
C ASN A 68 11.54 -3.24 4.77
N GLY A 69 12.72 -3.52 5.34
CA GLY A 69 12.95 -3.66 6.78
C GLY A 69 13.14 -2.35 7.55
N LYS A 70 12.86 -1.17 6.97
CA LYS A 70 12.97 0.11 7.70
C LYS A 70 11.91 0.19 8.79
N LYS A 71 12.32 0.53 10.01
CA LYS A 71 11.39 0.66 11.14
C LYS A 71 10.36 1.76 10.90
N LEU A 72 9.11 1.47 11.27
CA LEU A 72 8.06 2.47 11.39
C LEU A 72 8.30 3.39 12.59
N TRP A 73 7.58 4.50 12.61
CA TRP A 73 7.59 5.48 13.70
C TRP A 73 6.81 5.01 14.94
N PHE A 74 6.14 3.86 14.85
CA PHE A 74 5.43 3.17 15.92
C PHE A 74 5.78 1.67 15.89
N ASP A 75 5.47 0.97 16.99
CA ASP A 75 5.66 -0.47 17.07
C ASP A 75 4.56 -1.19 16.26
N ALA A 76 4.99 -1.95 15.25
CA ALA A 76 4.14 -2.79 14.43
C ALA A 76 4.63 -4.23 14.52
N GLU A 77 3.68 -5.17 14.48
CA GLU A 77 3.96 -6.61 14.47
C GLU A 77 4.49 -7.12 13.12
#